data_AF-A0A0Q0EWV0-F1
#
_entry.id   AF-A0A0Q0EWV0-F1
#
_cell.length_a   1.000
_cell.length_b   1.000
_cell.length_c   1.000
_cell.angle_alpha   90.00
_cell.angle_beta   90.00
_cell.angle_gamma   90.00
#
_symmetry.space_group_name_H-M   'P 1'
#
loop_
_entity.id
_entity.type
_entity.pdbx_description
1 polymer ?
#
loop_
_entity_poly.entity_id
_entity_poly.type
_entity_poly.pdbx_seq_one_letter_code
_entity_poly.pdbx_strand_id
1 'polypeptide(L)'
;MNPSHSDPAYQHALAARGAFLEYDMIGMGYYFADERAQSPSDEENARAIVALIANGFGSQVLLSQDVFLKTMLTRYGGHGYGYLLKHFVPRLRRHGVTGEQLENLLIDNPRRVFQRGLQTPFSLQRDATS
;
A
#
# COMPACT_ATOMS: atom_id res chain seq x y z
N MET A 1 -12.10 3.52 8.85
CA MET A 1 -11.31 4.30 7.90
C MET A 1 -10.45 3.31 7.12
N ASN A 2 -10.89 3.00 5.90
CA ASN A 2 -10.24 2.34 4.75
C ASN A 2 -11.42 2.09 3.78
N PRO A 3 -11.81 3.11 2.99
CA PRO A 3 -13.10 3.11 2.31
C PRO A 3 -13.21 2.03 1.22
N SER A 4 -12.08 1.53 0.70
CA SER A 4 -12.05 0.51 -0.35
C SER A 4 -11.89 -0.91 0.18
N HIS A 5 -11.69 -1.11 1.49
CA HIS A 5 -11.27 -2.38 2.08
C HIS A 5 -12.09 -3.59 1.59
N SER A 6 -13.41 -3.52 1.75
CA SER A 6 -14.35 -4.58 1.35
C SER A 6 -14.85 -4.46 -0.09
N ASP A 7 -14.27 -3.55 -0.89
CA ASP A 7 -14.63 -3.32 -2.29
C ASP A 7 -13.46 -3.68 -3.22
N PRO A 8 -13.25 -4.99 -3.48
CA PRO A 8 -12.17 -5.44 -4.36
C PRO A 8 -12.38 -4.96 -5.80
N ALA A 9 -13.62 -4.79 -6.25
CA ALA A 9 -13.91 -4.31 -7.61
C ALA A 9 -13.38 -2.89 -7.82
N TYR A 10 -13.58 -2.02 -6.84
CA TYR A 10 -13.03 -0.67 -6.85
C TYR A 10 -11.49 -0.68 -6.84
N GLN A 11 -10.87 -1.47 -5.97
CA GLN A 11 -9.41 -1.60 -5.92
C GLN A 11 -8.83 -2.10 -7.25
N HIS A 12 -9.42 -3.15 -7.82
CA HIS A 12 -9.00 -3.71 -9.10
C HIS A 12 -9.13 -2.69 -10.24
N ALA A 13 -10.23 -1.93 -10.28
CA ALA A 13 -10.43 -0.90 -11.29
C ALA A 13 -9.37 0.21 -11.24
N LEU A 14 -8.96 0.63 -10.03
CA LEU A 14 -7.87 1.59 -9.86
C LEU A 14 -6.50 1.02 -10.26
N ALA A 15 -6.18 -0.19 -9.80
CA ALA A 15 -4.92 -0.85 -10.13
C ALA A 15 -4.79 -1.12 -11.64
N ALA A 16 -5.88 -1.53 -12.31
CA ALA A 16 -5.93 -1.74 -13.76
C ALA A 16 -5.67 -0.44 -14.55
N ARG A 17 -6.02 0.72 -14.00
CA ARG A 17 -5.70 2.05 -14.57
C ARG A 17 -4.25 2.47 -14.33
N GLY A 18 -3.47 1.65 -13.63
CA GLY A 18 -2.04 1.87 -13.39
C GLY A 18 -1.72 2.65 -12.11
N ALA A 19 -2.73 2.98 -11.29
CA ALA A 19 -2.53 3.60 -9.98
C ALA A 19 -1.91 2.60 -8.98
N PHE A 20 -1.14 3.13 -8.03
CA PHE A 20 -0.71 2.35 -6.87
C PHE A 20 -1.75 2.43 -5.76
N LEU A 21 -2.02 1.30 -5.13
CA LEU A 21 -2.85 1.15 -3.95
C LEU A 21 -1.94 1.04 -2.74
N GLU A 22 -1.91 2.08 -1.92
CA GLU A 22 -1.11 2.09 -0.70
C GLU A 22 -1.93 1.60 0.49
N TYR A 23 -1.42 0.58 1.15
CA TYR A 23 -1.87 0.13 2.46
C TYR A 23 -0.97 0.80 3.51
N ASP A 24 -1.33 2.01 3.88
CA ASP A 24 -0.56 2.90 4.76
C ASP A 24 -0.92 2.78 6.24
N MET A 25 -2.03 2.12 6.58
CA MET A 25 -2.50 1.99 7.97
C MET A 25 -1.99 0.73 8.68
N ILE A 26 -0.88 0.12 8.24
CA ILE A 26 -0.38 -1.14 8.83
C ILE A 26 0.03 -0.92 10.29
N GLY A 27 -0.51 -1.72 11.19
CA GLY A 27 -0.33 -1.59 12.64
C GLY A 27 -1.23 -0.52 13.29
N MET A 28 -2.10 0.16 12.54
CA MET A 28 -2.96 1.21 13.10
C MET A 28 -4.30 0.63 13.58
N GLY A 29 -4.38 0.21 14.85
CA GLY A 29 -5.61 -0.31 15.46
C GLY A 29 -6.55 0.74 16.06
N TYR A 30 -6.69 1.92 15.45
CA TYR A 30 -7.41 3.06 16.05
C TYR A 30 -8.88 3.15 15.63
N TYR A 31 -9.70 3.70 16.53
CA TYR A 31 -11.05 4.16 16.23
C TYR A 31 -11.05 5.68 16.13
N PHE A 32 -11.38 6.21 14.95
CA PHE A 32 -11.48 7.64 14.70
C PHE A 32 -12.90 8.10 15.04
N ALA A 33 -13.07 8.64 16.25
CA ALA A 33 -14.38 8.97 16.81
C ALA A 33 -15.13 10.03 16.00
N ASP A 34 -14.42 11.07 15.54
CA ASP A 34 -15.00 12.17 14.76
C ASP A 34 -15.52 11.69 13.40
N GLU A 35 -14.86 10.70 12.81
CA GLU A 35 -15.25 10.06 11.55
C GLU A 35 -16.17 8.86 11.74
N ARG A 36 -16.38 8.44 12.99
CA ARG A 36 -17.08 7.20 13.37
C ARG A 36 -16.56 5.96 12.63
N ALA A 37 -15.24 5.87 12.48
CA ALA A 37 -14.63 4.92 11.57
C ALA A 37 -13.48 4.13 12.23
N GLN A 38 -13.52 2.81 12.07
CA GLN A 38 -12.48 1.89 12.58
C GLN A 38 -11.41 1.64 11.53
N SER A 39 -10.13 1.75 11.89
CA SER A 39 -9.03 1.30 11.02
C SER A 39 -9.09 -0.21 10.79
N PRO A 40 -8.74 -0.71 9.60
CA PRO A 40 -8.69 -2.14 9.32
C PRO A 40 -7.64 -2.82 10.19
N SER A 41 -7.90 -4.07 10.58
CA SER A 41 -6.91 -4.90 11.23
C SER A 41 -5.80 -5.33 10.27
N ASP A 42 -4.63 -5.65 10.81
CA ASP A 42 -3.54 -6.21 9.99
C ASP A 42 -3.93 -7.51 9.28
N GLU A 43 -4.83 -8.30 9.86
CA GLU A 43 -5.27 -9.55 9.25
C GLU A 43 -6.17 -9.30 8.04
N GLU A 44 -7.05 -8.31 8.15
CA GLU A 44 -7.86 -7.81 7.04
C GLU A 44 -6.97 -7.26 5.92
N ASN A 45 -6.00 -6.41 6.25
CA ASN A 45 -5.04 -5.88 5.28
C ASN A 45 -4.24 -7.00 4.60
N ALA A 46 -3.74 -7.98 5.36
CA ALA A 46 -2.98 -9.10 4.79
C ALA A 46 -3.82 -9.92 3.80
N ARG A 47 -5.08 -10.24 4.13
CA ARG A 47 -5.98 -10.95 3.21
C ARG A 47 -6.26 -10.15 1.93
N ALA A 48 -6.49 -8.84 2.05
CA ALA A 48 -6.74 -7.99 0.90
C ALA A 48 -5.52 -7.90 -0.04
N ILE A 49 -4.32 -7.74 0.53
CA ILE A 49 -3.06 -7.74 -0.23
C ILE A 49 -2.84 -9.08 -0.95
N VAL A 50 -3.08 -10.20 -0.26
CA VAL A 50 -2.96 -11.54 -0.87
C VAL A 50 -3.95 -11.70 -2.02
N ALA A 51 -5.18 -11.21 -1.87
CA ALA A 51 -6.16 -11.22 -2.95
C ALA A 51 -5.70 -10.38 -4.15
N LEU A 52 -5.15 -9.18 -3.93
CA LEU A 52 -4.60 -8.35 -5.01
C LEU A 52 -3.46 -9.05 -5.75
N ILE A 53 -2.55 -9.69 -5.02
CA ILE A 53 -1.45 -10.47 -5.59
C ILE A 53 -2.02 -11.62 -6.45
N ALA A 54 -2.97 -12.39 -5.93
CA ALA A 54 -3.58 -13.52 -6.62
C ALA A 54 -4.33 -13.09 -7.90
N ASN A 55 -4.88 -11.88 -7.92
CA ASN A 55 -5.56 -11.30 -9.09
C ASN A 55 -4.62 -10.55 -10.06
N GLY A 56 -3.30 -10.63 -9.88
CA GLY A 56 -2.31 -10.04 -10.79
C GLY A 56 -2.03 -8.55 -10.55
N PHE A 57 -2.52 -7.97 -9.45
CA PHE A 57 -2.32 -6.56 -9.09
C PHE A 57 -1.19 -6.34 -8.07
N GLY A 58 -0.40 -7.37 -7.75
CA GLY A 58 0.67 -7.28 -6.75
C GLY A 58 1.72 -6.19 -7.05
N SER A 59 1.96 -5.87 -8.32
CA SER A 59 2.88 -4.80 -8.75
C SER A 59 2.38 -3.38 -8.49
N GLN A 60 1.12 -3.22 -8.06
CA GLN A 60 0.46 -1.95 -7.81
C GLN A 60 0.27 -1.71 -6.30
N VAL A 61 0.83 -2.55 -5.43
CA VAL A 61 0.62 -2.45 -3.98
C VAL A 61 1.82 -1.76 -3.31
N LEU A 62 1.55 -0.80 -2.42
CA LEU A 62 2.54 -0.19 -1.53
C LEU A 62 2.15 -0.45 -0.08
N LEU A 63 3.14 -0.48 0.81
CA LEU A 63 2.96 -0.76 2.24
C LEU A 63 3.61 0.35 3.07
N SER A 64 2.89 0.88 4.05
CA SER A 64 3.41 1.88 5.01
C SER A 64 2.65 1.77 6.34
N GLN A 65 3.05 2.57 7.34
CA GLN A 65 2.39 2.63 8.66
C GLN A 65 1.77 3.99 8.99
N ASP A 66 1.92 4.98 8.10
CA ASP A 66 1.44 6.35 8.25
C ASP A 66 1.68 6.91 9.66
N VAL A 67 2.93 6.93 10.10
CA VAL A 67 3.25 7.41 11.45
C VAL A 67 3.05 8.92 11.51
N PHE A 68 1.87 9.35 11.97
CA PHE A 68 1.49 10.78 12.06
C PHE A 68 1.24 11.27 13.49
N LEU A 69 1.04 10.38 14.47
CA LEU A 69 0.89 10.72 15.89
C LEU A 69 2.14 10.35 16.70
N LYS A 70 2.45 11.15 17.74
CA LYS A 70 3.55 10.81 18.68
C LYS A 70 3.34 9.42 19.30
N THR A 71 2.12 9.08 19.67
CA THR A 71 1.74 7.80 20.28
C THR A 71 1.98 6.59 19.37
N MET A 72 2.17 6.79 18.06
CA MET A 72 2.54 5.72 17.13
C MET A 72 4.02 5.36 17.18
N LEU A 73 4.88 6.22 17.74
CA LEU A 73 6.32 5.94 17.87
C LEU A 73 6.60 5.02 19.07
N THR A 74 7.63 4.17 18.95
CA THR A 74 8.06 3.25 20.02
C THR A 74 8.42 3.96 21.33
N ARG A 75 8.96 5.18 21.25
CA ARG A 75 9.25 6.03 22.42
C ARG A 75 8.03 6.31 23.29
N TYR A 76 6.83 6.31 22.69
CA TYR A 76 5.58 6.59 23.38
C TYR A 76 4.67 5.36 23.46
N GLY A 77 5.23 4.16 23.31
CA GLY A 77 4.50 2.88 23.42
C GLY A 77 3.84 2.39 22.14
N GLY A 78 3.99 3.10 21.03
CA GLY A 78 3.49 2.69 19.72
C GLY A 78 4.39 1.70 18.99
N HIS A 79 3.99 1.34 17.78
CA HIS A 79 4.65 0.33 16.95
C HIS A 79 5.93 0.85 16.27
N GLY A 80 5.95 2.13 15.88
CA GLY A 80 7.02 2.78 15.12
C GLY A 80 7.30 2.18 13.75
N TYR A 81 8.31 2.73 13.06
CA TYR A 81 8.64 2.39 11.68
C TYR A 81 9.11 0.94 11.46
N GLY A 82 9.63 0.28 12.51
CA GLY A 82 10.12 -1.09 12.42
C GLY A 82 9.02 -2.14 12.36
N TYR A 83 7.77 -1.78 12.64
CA TYR A 83 6.67 -2.74 12.79
C TYR A 83 6.36 -3.52 11.52
N LEU A 84 6.36 -2.84 10.37
CA LEU A 84 6.11 -3.46 9.06
C LEU A 84 7.04 -4.65 8.85
N LEU A 85 8.35 -4.46 9.00
CA LEU A 85 9.35 -5.50 8.78
C LEU A 85 9.33 -6.57 9.87
N LYS A 86 9.14 -6.18 11.15
CA LYS A 86 9.23 -7.12 12.29
C LYS A 86 7.98 -7.98 12.46
N HIS A 87 6.80 -7.49 12.08
CA HIS A 87 5.52 -8.13 12.42
C HIS A 87 4.62 -8.36 11.20
N PHE A 88 4.49 -7.38 10.32
CA PHE A 88 3.59 -7.50 9.17
C PHE A 88 4.16 -8.36 8.04
N VAL A 89 5.45 -8.25 7.73
CA VAL A 89 6.12 -9.12 6.75
C VAL A 89 6.04 -10.61 7.16
N PRO A 90 6.34 -11.00 8.42
CA PRO A 90 6.05 -12.35 8.88
C PRO A 90 4.59 -12.77 8.77
N ARG A 91 3.63 -11.84 8.94
CA ARG A 91 2.20 -12.11 8.73
C ARG A 91 1.90 -12.44 7.27
N LEU A 92 2.37 -11.63 6.32
CA LEU A 92 2.22 -11.92 4.89
C LEU A 92 2.79 -13.29 4.52
N ARG A 93 3.96 -13.66 5.07
CA ARG A 93 4.52 -15.02 4.88
C ARG A 93 3.59 -16.12 5.37
N ARG A 94 2.93 -15.93 6.52
CA ARG A 94 1.93 -16.90 7.03
C ARG A 94 0.72 -17.05 6.10
N HIS A 95 0.38 -16.01 5.34
CA HIS A 95 -0.64 -16.08 4.29
C HIS A 95 -0.12 -16.59 2.93
N GLY A 96 1.11 -17.09 2.87
CA GLY A 96 1.67 -17.70 1.67
C GLY A 96 2.33 -16.72 0.69
N VAL A 97 2.52 -15.45 1.07
CA VAL A 97 3.27 -14.50 0.22
C VAL A 97 4.73 -14.94 0.12
N THR A 98 5.22 -15.12 -1.11
CA THR A 98 6.57 -15.64 -1.39
C THR A 98 7.66 -14.58 -1.14
N GLY A 99 8.92 -15.02 -1.11
CA GLY A 99 10.06 -14.12 -1.01
C GLY A 99 10.09 -13.09 -2.15
N GLU A 100 9.91 -13.55 -3.38
CA GLU A 100 9.86 -12.69 -4.58
C GLU A 100 8.70 -11.68 -4.53
N GLN A 101 7.52 -12.10 -4.06
CA GLN A 101 6.40 -11.18 -3.89
C GLN A 101 6.68 -10.13 -2.81
N LEU A 102 7.34 -10.50 -1.72
CA LEU A 102 7.76 -9.55 -0.68
C LEU A 102 8.83 -8.57 -1.20
N GLU A 103 9.78 -9.03 -1.99
CA GLU A 103 10.76 -8.16 -2.66
C GLU A 103 10.06 -7.15 -3.56
N ASN A 104 9.08 -7.60 -4.34
CA ASN A 104 8.26 -6.69 -5.15
C ASN A 104 7.56 -5.63 -4.29
N LEU A 105 6.90 -6.04 -3.19
CA LEU A 105 6.17 -5.12 -2.31
C LEU A 105 7.08 -4.10 -1.62
N LEU A 106 8.26 -4.53 -1.15
CA LEU A 106 9.13 -3.74 -0.30
C LEU A 106 10.18 -2.93 -1.07
N ILE A 107 10.51 -3.34 -2.30
CA ILE A 107 11.62 -2.79 -3.07
C ILE A 107 11.14 -2.32 -4.45
N ASP A 108 10.66 -3.23 -5.29
CA ASP A 108 10.41 -2.90 -6.71
C ASP A 108 9.20 -2.00 -6.91
N ASN A 109 8.14 -2.15 -6.12
CA ASN A 109 6.95 -1.31 -6.18
C ASN A 109 7.30 0.15 -5.81
N PRO A 110 7.89 0.43 -4.62
CA PRO A 110 8.37 1.78 -4.31
C PRO A 110 9.34 2.32 -5.36
N ARG A 111 10.27 1.50 -5.84
CA ARG A 111 11.22 1.90 -6.89
C ARG A 111 10.51 2.37 -8.17
N ARG A 112 9.50 1.63 -8.62
CA ARG A 112 8.72 1.98 -9.83
C ARG A 112 7.96 3.29 -9.68
N VAL A 113 7.44 3.60 -8.50
CA VAL A 113 6.75 4.89 -8.23
C VAL A 113 7.68 6.05 -8.57
N PHE A 114 8.92 6.02 -8.07
CA PHE A 114 9.88 7.11 -8.25
C PHE A 114 10.60 7.09 -9.61
N GLN A 115 10.65 5.95 -10.29
CA GLN A 115 11.31 5.83 -11.60
C GLN A 115 10.40 6.16 -12.79
N ARG A 116 9.07 6.02 -12.66
CA ARG A 116 8.12 6.31 -13.74
C ARG A 116 8.17 7.76 -14.23
N GLY A 117 8.63 8.71 -13.40
CA GLY A 117 8.81 10.12 -13.77
C GLY A 117 10.08 10.45 -14.57
N LEU A 118 10.96 9.48 -14.81
CA LEU A 118 12.22 9.68 -15.55
C LEU A 118 12.11 9.34 -17.04
N GLN A 119 10.94 8.92 -17.52
CA GLN A 119 10.68 8.81 -18.96
C GLN A 119 10.20 10.17 -19.49
N THR A 120 11.11 10.81 -20.23
CA THR A 120 11.07 12.02 -21.07
C THR A 120 9.74 12.79 -21.16
N PRO A 121 9.75 14.14 -21.02
CA PRO A 121 8.53 14.95 -21.13
C PRO A 121 7.83 14.72 -22.46
N PHE A 122 6.50 14.64 -22.38
CA PHE A 122 5.55 14.64 -23.48
C PHE A 122 6.01 15.64 -24.55
N SER A 123 6.48 15.14 -25.69
CA SER A 123 6.85 15.96 -26.82
C SER A 123 5.64 16.81 -27.19
N LEU A 124 5.72 18.12 -26.97
CA LEU A 124 4.81 19.07 -27.59
C LEU A 124 5.01 18.94 -29.11
N GLN A 125 4.22 18.10 -29.76
CA GLN A 125 3.91 18.27 -31.17
C GLN A 125 3.17 19.60 -31.28
N ARG A 126 3.93 20.69 -31.47
CA ARG A 126 3.39 21.87 -32.11
C ARG A 126 3.14 21.48 -33.55
N ASP A 127 1.87 21.34 -33.89
CA ASP A 127 1.41 21.28 -35.27
C ASP A 127 1.98 22.50 -36.01
N ALA A 128 2.97 22.25 -36.85
CA ALA A 128 3.34 23.16 -37.91
C ALA A 128 2.31 22.99 -39.03
N THR A 129 1.19 23.71 -38.93
CA THR A 129 0.30 23.93 -40.06
C THR A 129 -0.01 25.42 -40.19
N SER A 130 0.37 25.93 -41.37
CA SER A 130 0.09 27.21 -42.02
C SER A 130 0.97 28.40 -41.65
#